data_AF-A0A1R3K9M6-F1
#
_entry.id   AF-A0A1R3K9M6-F1
#
_cell.length_a   1.000
_cell.length_b   1.000
_cell.length_c   1.000
_cell.angle_alpha   90.00
_cell.angle_beta   90.00
_cell.angle_gamma   90.00
#
_symmetry.space_group_name_H-M   'P 1'
#
loop_
_entity.id
_entity.type
_entity.pdbx_description
1 polymer ?
#
loop_
_entity_poly.entity_id
_entity_poly.type
_entity_poly.pdbx_seq_one_letter_code
_entity_poly.pdbx_strand_id
1 'polypeptide(L)'
;MVLNKCDALRMEPLPCGLQELKIGDSNINDSVLEQMMQPCTSLERLCISECGELKSLPKGSLPIMLKQLSIEKSNALDCSKILMYTSLESLEIKNQRCNGMESFPLGSFPLLNRVTMWGCEDLKWICAVKEEGGPFSSLNLLRIYECPNFVSFQKFDGFCAPELTLLELLGCENLNSLPDKMHSLFPSLKVLAMYKCPKIEGFPKEGLPSSLKYLSIKRLIASRTAQTNWKNAAQLSYIS
;
A
#
# COMPACT_ATOMS: atom_id res chain seq x y z
N MET A 1 -21.06 -8.55 6.63
CA MET A 1 -21.26 -8.84 8.07
C MET A 1 -20.18 -8.12 8.87
N VAL A 2 -20.51 -7.61 10.06
CA VAL A 2 -19.56 -6.92 10.94
C VAL A 2 -19.52 -7.66 12.27
N LEU A 3 -18.32 -8.03 12.69
CA LEU A 3 -18.00 -8.65 13.97
C LEU A 3 -17.15 -7.66 14.76
N ASN A 4 -17.57 -7.35 15.99
CA ASN A 4 -16.89 -6.39 16.83
C ASN A 4 -16.90 -6.90 18.28
N LYS A 5 -15.77 -6.80 18.99
CA LYS A 5 -15.66 -7.28 20.39
C LYS A 5 -16.02 -8.75 20.56
N CYS A 6 -15.60 -9.58 19.59
CA CYS A 6 -15.86 -11.00 19.60
C CYS A 6 -14.80 -11.75 20.42
N ASP A 7 -15.26 -12.63 21.31
CA ASP A 7 -14.41 -13.59 22.00
C ASP A 7 -14.20 -14.85 21.14
N ALA A 8 -12.95 -15.26 20.98
CA ALA A 8 -12.54 -16.48 20.27
C ALA A 8 -13.35 -17.73 20.64
N LEU A 9 -13.81 -17.82 21.89
CA LEU A 9 -14.50 -18.98 22.47
C LEU A 9 -15.97 -19.12 22.04
N ARG A 10 -16.55 -18.15 21.32
CA ARG A 10 -17.99 -18.10 21.01
C ARG A 10 -18.32 -18.00 19.52
N MET A 11 -17.35 -18.24 18.65
CA MET A 11 -17.52 -17.97 17.22
C MET A 11 -18.09 -19.17 16.46
N GLU A 12 -19.24 -18.96 15.82
CA GLU A 12 -19.84 -19.91 14.89
C GLU A 12 -19.27 -19.76 13.46
N PRO A 13 -19.34 -20.82 12.62
CA PRO A 13 -18.94 -20.75 11.22
C PRO A 13 -19.74 -19.70 10.45
N LEU A 14 -19.08 -18.97 9.55
CA LEU A 14 -19.73 -17.93 8.75
C LEU A 14 -20.53 -18.51 7.57
N PRO A 15 -21.53 -17.79 7.05
CA PRO A 15 -22.32 -18.28 5.92
C PRO A 15 -21.51 -18.31 4.62
N CYS A 16 -21.71 -19.33 3.79
CA CYS A 16 -20.93 -19.55 2.57
C CYS A 16 -21.09 -18.49 1.47
N GLY A 17 -22.23 -17.81 1.43
CA GLY A 17 -22.52 -16.71 0.51
C GLY A 17 -22.02 -15.33 0.97
N LEU A 18 -21.27 -15.25 2.06
CA LEU A 18 -20.78 -13.97 2.59
C LEU A 18 -19.74 -13.36 1.64
N GLN A 19 -20.00 -12.15 1.15
CA GLN A 19 -19.08 -11.41 0.27
C GLN A 19 -18.18 -10.42 1.00
N GLU A 20 -18.63 -9.91 2.15
CA GLU A 20 -17.90 -8.91 2.90
C GLU A 20 -17.93 -9.20 4.40
N LEU A 21 -16.74 -9.20 5.01
CA LEU A 21 -16.52 -9.43 6.42
C LEU A 21 -15.68 -8.30 6.99
N LYS A 22 -16.16 -7.70 8.08
CA LYS A 22 -15.38 -6.76 8.90
C LYS A 22 -15.22 -7.34 10.29
N ILE A 23 -14.02 -7.37 10.80
CA ILE A 23 -13.65 -7.85 12.13
C ILE A 23 -12.97 -6.67 12.84
N GLY A 24 -13.47 -6.30 14.01
CA GLY A 24 -12.98 -5.19 14.82
C GLY A 24 -12.78 -5.59 16.27
N ASP A 25 -11.74 -5.06 16.92
CA ASP A 25 -11.56 -5.07 18.38
C ASP A 25 -11.84 -6.46 18.98
N SER A 26 -11.24 -7.51 18.43
CA SER A 26 -11.58 -8.90 18.75
C SER A 26 -10.34 -9.70 19.14
N ASN A 27 -10.48 -10.58 20.14
CA ASN A 27 -9.42 -11.52 20.56
C ASN A 27 -9.40 -12.77 19.65
N ILE A 28 -9.43 -12.56 18.34
CA ILE A 28 -9.39 -13.63 17.35
C ILE A 28 -7.93 -13.94 17.03
N ASN A 29 -7.54 -15.19 17.28
CA ASN A 29 -6.27 -15.75 16.85
C ASN A 29 -6.40 -16.47 15.50
N ASP A 30 -5.26 -16.89 14.95
CA ASP A 30 -5.16 -17.55 13.64
C ASP A 30 -6.12 -18.73 13.47
N SER A 31 -6.22 -19.60 14.50
CA SER A 31 -7.04 -20.82 14.43
C SER A 31 -8.54 -20.50 14.37
N VAL A 32 -8.98 -19.52 15.15
CA VAL A 32 -10.38 -19.10 15.18
C VAL A 32 -10.75 -18.44 13.86
N LEU A 33 -9.89 -17.58 13.34
CA LEU A 33 -10.12 -16.94 12.05
C LEU A 33 -10.21 -17.99 10.93
N GLU A 34 -9.30 -18.97 10.90
CA GLU A 34 -9.33 -20.05 9.93
C GLU A 34 -10.65 -20.84 10.03
N GLN A 35 -11.06 -21.26 11.24
CA GLN A 35 -12.28 -22.03 11.45
C GLN A 35 -13.54 -21.26 11.02
N MET A 36 -13.64 -19.97 11.35
CA MET A 36 -14.75 -19.11 10.95
C MET A 36 -14.84 -18.96 9.43
N MET A 37 -13.68 -18.95 8.75
CA MET A 37 -13.58 -18.65 7.34
C MET A 37 -13.53 -19.88 6.42
N GLN A 38 -13.35 -21.09 6.97
CA GLN A 38 -13.48 -22.36 6.23
C GLN A 38 -14.70 -22.44 5.29
N PRO A 39 -15.93 -22.08 5.72
CA PRO A 39 -17.11 -22.13 4.84
C PRO A 39 -17.22 -20.95 3.86
N CYS A 40 -16.41 -19.89 4.00
CA CYS A 40 -16.52 -18.66 3.21
C CYS A 40 -15.90 -18.84 1.82
N THR A 41 -16.69 -19.34 0.87
CA THR A 41 -16.26 -19.57 -0.52
C THR A 41 -16.61 -18.43 -1.49
N SER A 42 -17.24 -17.35 -0.99
CA SER A 42 -17.65 -16.19 -1.82
C SER A 42 -17.10 -14.85 -1.31
N LEU A 43 -16.15 -14.87 -0.37
CA LEU A 43 -15.68 -13.65 0.30
C LEU A 43 -14.74 -12.86 -0.61
N GLU A 44 -15.16 -11.66 -1.00
CA GLU A 44 -14.39 -10.76 -1.85
C GLU A 44 -13.74 -9.62 -1.07
N ARG A 45 -14.28 -9.27 0.11
CA ARG A 45 -13.83 -8.13 0.92
C ARG A 45 -13.63 -8.51 2.37
N LEU A 46 -12.43 -8.28 2.89
CA LEU A 46 -12.07 -8.54 4.28
C LEU A 46 -11.46 -7.28 4.90
N CYS A 47 -12.03 -6.85 6.01
CA CYS A 47 -11.50 -5.79 6.84
C CYS A 47 -11.18 -6.35 8.22
N ILE A 48 -9.95 -6.22 8.68
CA ILE A 48 -9.50 -6.61 10.01
C ILE A 48 -8.98 -5.36 10.69
N SER A 49 -9.49 -5.08 11.88
CA SER A 49 -9.11 -3.91 12.67
C SER A 49 -8.94 -4.27 14.13
N GLU A 50 -7.86 -3.81 14.77
CA GLU A 50 -7.64 -3.96 16.21
C GLU A 50 -7.67 -5.43 16.68
N CYS A 51 -7.15 -6.36 15.86
CA CYS A 51 -7.02 -7.78 16.21
C CYS A 51 -5.59 -8.07 16.70
N GLY A 52 -5.37 -7.91 18.01
CA GLY A 52 -4.03 -7.97 18.62
C GLY A 52 -3.37 -9.35 18.66
N GLU A 53 -4.16 -10.44 18.58
CA GLU A 53 -3.65 -11.82 18.62
C GLU A 53 -3.43 -12.44 17.23
N LEU A 54 -3.88 -11.77 16.17
CA LEU A 54 -3.84 -12.31 14.83
C LEU A 54 -2.44 -12.18 14.22
N LYS A 55 -1.78 -13.31 14.01
CA LYS A 55 -0.42 -13.40 13.46
C LYS A 55 -0.42 -13.75 11.98
N SER A 56 -1.45 -14.42 11.48
CA SER A 56 -1.59 -14.82 10.08
C SER A 56 -3.01 -14.62 9.56
N LEU A 57 -3.13 -14.42 8.24
CA LEU A 57 -4.40 -14.54 7.54
C LEU A 57 -4.68 -15.99 7.16
N PRO A 58 -5.95 -16.36 6.86
CA PRO A 58 -6.31 -17.72 6.51
C PRO A 58 -5.64 -18.20 5.23
N LYS A 59 -5.36 -19.51 5.13
CA LYS A 59 -4.60 -20.09 4.01
C LYS A 59 -5.44 -20.89 3.01
N GLY A 60 -6.73 -21.11 3.28
CA GLY A 60 -7.64 -21.92 2.46
C GLY A 60 -7.95 -21.35 1.07
N SER A 61 -9.21 -21.37 0.63
CA SER A 61 -9.61 -20.80 -0.67
C SER A 61 -9.55 -19.28 -0.74
N LEU A 62 -9.35 -18.62 0.40
CA LEU A 62 -9.42 -17.17 0.52
C LEU A 62 -8.41 -16.38 -0.33
N PRO A 63 -7.12 -16.79 -0.43
CA PRO A 63 -6.12 -16.04 -1.19
C PRO A 63 -6.44 -15.87 -2.68
N ILE A 64 -7.21 -16.79 -3.26
CA ILE A 64 -7.60 -16.76 -4.68
C ILE A 64 -8.95 -16.06 -4.95
N MET A 65 -9.73 -15.74 -3.91
CA MET A 65 -11.07 -15.14 -4.04
C MET A 65 -11.11 -13.67 -3.60
N LEU A 66 -10.22 -13.29 -2.67
CA LEU A 66 -10.29 -12.00 -2.01
C LEU A 66 -9.78 -10.88 -2.91
N LYS A 67 -10.68 -9.98 -3.29
CA LYS A 67 -10.37 -8.81 -4.13
C LYS A 67 -9.93 -7.60 -3.32
N GLN A 68 -10.41 -7.46 -2.08
CA GLN A 68 -10.10 -6.32 -1.23
C GLN A 68 -9.73 -6.74 0.18
N LEU A 69 -8.59 -6.24 0.65
CA LEU A 69 -8.09 -6.47 2.00
C LEU A 69 -7.76 -5.13 2.66
N SER A 70 -8.32 -4.91 3.85
CA SER A 70 -7.98 -3.79 4.73
C SER A 70 -7.52 -4.32 6.08
N ILE A 71 -6.35 -3.90 6.55
CA ILE A 71 -5.82 -4.30 7.84
C ILE A 71 -5.42 -3.05 8.63
N GLU A 72 -5.99 -2.87 9.82
CA GLU A 72 -5.77 -1.71 10.68
C GLU A 72 -5.38 -2.10 12.11
N LYS A 73 -4.30 -1.53 12.67
CA LYS A 73 -3.85 -1.75 14.06
C LYS A 73 -3.81 -3.24 14.50
N SER A 74 -3.23 -4.11 13.68
CA SER A 74 -3.11 -5.56 13.93
C SER A 74 -1.64 -5.94 14.05
N ASN A 75 -0.95 -5.34 15.02
CA ASN A 75 0.52 -5.31 15.10
C ASN A 75 1.21 -6.66 15.26
N ALA A 76 0.47 -7.74 15.55
CA ALA A 76 1.02 -9.10 15.58
C ALA A 76 1.12 -9.73 14.18
N LEU A 77 0.40 -9.18 13.18
CA LEU A 77 0.26 -9.78 11.87
C LEU A 77 1.58 -9.77 11.10
N ASP A 78 2.00 -10.94 10.64
CA ASP A 78 3.09 -11.08 9.69
C ASP A 78 2.61 -10.66 8.29
N CYS A 79 2.92 -9.42 7.88
CA CYS A 79 2.53 -8.86 6.58
C CYS A 79 3.08 -9.67 5.39
N SER A 80 4.13 -10.50 5.56
CA SER A 80 4.58 -11.40 4.50
C SER A 80 3.52 -12.45 4.12
N LYS A 81 2.59 -12.74 5.02
CA LYS A 81 1.44 -13.63 4.76
C LYS A 81 0.41 -13.00 3.82
N ILE A 82 0.42 -11.69 3.62
CA ILE A 82 -0.48 -11.04 2.65
C ILE A 82 -0.08 -11.43 1.20
N LEU A 83 1.20 -11.77 0.98
CA LEU A 83 1.74 -12.03 -0.36
C LEU A 83 1.12 -13.26 -1.06
N MET A 84 0.42 -14.13 -0.33
CA MET A 84 -0.30 -15.26 -0.93
C MET A 84 -1.60 -14.86 -1.61
N TYR A 85 -2.11 -13.65 -1.35
CA TYR A 85 -3.41 -13.16 -1.83
C TYR A 85 -3.30 -12.53 -3.22
N THR A 86 -3.00 -13.36 -4.22
CA THR A 86 -2.71 -12.93 -5.61
C THR A 86 -3.92 -12.38 -6.37
N SER A 87 -5.14 -12.61 -5.86
CA SER A 87 -6.38 -12.08 -6.43
C SER A 87 -6.70 -10.64 -6.00
N LEU A 88 -5.90 -10.04 -5.10
CA LEU A 88 -6.15 -8.70 -4.60
C LEU A 88 -6.09 -7.63 -5.69
N GLU A 89 -7.17 -6.86 -5.76
CA GLU A 89 -7.33 -5.67 -6.58
C GLU A 89 -7.08 -4.39 -5.75
N SER A 90 -7.43 -4.42 -4.46
CA SER A 90 -7.26 -3.30 -3.54
C SER A 90 -6.68 -3.75 -2.20
N LEU A 91 -5.64 -3.06 -1.73
CA LEU A 91 -4.97 -3.32 -0.46
C LEU A 91 -4.87 -2.04 0.37
N GLU A 92 -5.37 -2.09 1.60
CA GLU A 92 -5.20 -1.03 2.60
C GLU A 92 -4.49 -1.57 3.85
N ILE A 93 -3.39 -0.92 4.23
CA ILE A 93 -2.62 -1.26 5.43
C ILE A 93 -2.51 0.02 6.26
N LYS A 94 -3.09 0.02 7.46
CA LYS A 94 -3.20 1.23 8.31
C LYS A 94 -2.66 0.97 9.71
N ASN A 95 -1.86 1.89 10.24
CA ASN A 95 -1.38 1.88 11.61
C ASN A 95 -0.78 0.51 12.01
N GLN A 96 0.06 -0.06 11.15
CA GLN A 96 0.63 -1.41 11.32
C GLN A 96 2.11 -1.39 11.66
N ARG A 97 2.51 -2.36 12.48
CA ARG A 97 3.88 -2.89 12.52
C ARG A 97 3.90 -4.22 11.78
N CYS A 98 4.73 -4.33 10.75
CA CYS A 98 4.85 -5.52 9.92
C CYS A 98 6.02 -6.41 10.37
N ASN A 99 6.25 -6.53 11.69
CA ASN A 99 7.31 -7.33 12.30
C ASN A 99 8.70 -7.13 11.66
N GLY A 100 9.07 -5.88 11.35
CA GLY A 100 10.36 -5.54 10.74
C GLY A 100 10.44 -5.77 9.23
N MET A 101 9.32 -5.99 8.55
CA MET A 101 9.26 -6.01 7.09
C MET A 101 9.46 -4.60 6.53
N GLU A 102 10.72 -4.25 6.29
CA GLU A 102 11.09 -2.90 5.86
C GLU A 102 10.76 -2.62 4.39
N SER A 103 10.59 -3.65 3.56
CA SER A 103 10.27 -3.54 2.14
C SER A 103 8.96 -4.26 1.83
N PHE A 104 8.00 -3.57 1.23
CA PHE A 104 6.75 -4.19 0.77
C PHE A 104 6.82 -4.56 -0.71
N PRO A 105 6.74 -5.86 -1.08
CA PRO A 105 6.88 -6.32 -2.45
C PRO A 105 5.53 -6.24 -3.17
N LEU A 106 5.14 -5.03 -3.59
CA LEU A 106 3.91 -4.86 -4.36
C LEU A 106 3.93 -5.70 -5.66
N GLY A 107 5.11 -6.07 -6.18
CA GLY A 107 5.26 -6.87 -7.40
C GLY A 107 4.71 -8.29 -7.28
N SER A 108 4.39 -8.75 -6.08
CA SER A 108 3.79 -10.06 -5.83
C SER A 108 2.29 -10.12 -6.17
N PHE A 109 1.65 -9.00 -6.53
CA PHE A 109 0.21 -8.94 -6.74
C PHE A 109 -0.14 -8.60 -8.21
N PRO A 110 -0.56 -9.58 -9.02
CA PRO A 110 -0.78 -9.37 -10.46
C PRO A 110 -1.99 -8.47 -10.78
N LEU A 111 -3.03 -8.50 -9.94
CA LEU A 111 -4.28 -7.77 -10.18
C LEU A 111 -4.38 -6.44 -9.40
N LEU A 112 -3.38 -6.13 -8.57
CA LEU A 112 -3.46 -5.04 -7.62
C LEU A 112 -3.42 -3.69 -8.33
N ASN A 113 -4.54 -2.96 -8.24
CA ASN A 113 -4.72 -1.67 -8.87
C ASN A 113 -4.71 -0.50 -7.88
N ARG A 114 -5.01 -0.75 -6.60
CA ARG A 114 -5.13 0.27 -5.57
C ARG A 114 -4.39 -0.13 -4.31
N VAL A 115 -3.50 0.74 -3.85
CA VAL A 115 -2.76 0.56 -2.60
C VAL A 115 -2.83 1.83 -1.77
N THR A 116 -3.24 1.68 -0.51
CA THR A 116 -3.14 2.74 0.49
C THR A 116 -2.41 2.22 1.72
N MET A 117 -1.32 2.87 2.08
CA MET A 117 -0.57 2.62 3.31
C MET A 117 -0.65 3.86 4.20
N TRP A 118 -1.09 3.71 5.44
CA TRP A 118 -1.18 4.79 6.42
C TRP A 118 -0.43 4.38 7.68
N GLY A 119 0.48 5.20 8.22
CA GLY A 119 1.02 4.95 9.56
C GLY A 119 1.78 3.62 9.69
N CYS A 120 2.37 3.13 8.61
CA CYS A 120 3.17 1.91 8.63
C CYS A 120 4.58 2.23 9.15
N GLU A 121 4.88 1.85 10.39
CA GLU A 121 6.13 2.24 11.06
C GLU A 121 7.35 1.50 10.49
N ASP A 122 7.21 0.24 10.10
CA ASP A 122 8.34 -0.55 9.59
C ASP A 122 8.67 -0.23 8.12
N LEU A 123 7.72 0.34 7.37
CA LEU A 123 7.84 0.52 5.93
C LEU A 123 8.92 1.55 5.59
N LYS A 124 10.02 1.09 4.99
CA LYS A 124 11.10 1.92 4.44
C LYS A 124 11.07 1.99 2.93
N TRP A 125 10.69 0.89 2.27
CA TRP A 125 10.73 0.77 0.81
C TRP A 125 9.51 0.06 0.21
N ILE A 126 9.22 0.39 -1.04
CA ILE A 126 8.36 -0.39 -1.93
C ILE A 126 9.25 -1.05 -2.99
N CYS A 127 9.03 -2.34 -3.28
CA CYS A 127 9.85 -3.09 -4.23
C CYS A 127 8.99 -3.76 -5.32
N ALA A 128 9.57 -3.85 -6.52
CA ALA A 128 9.21 -4.85 -7.52
C ALA A 128 10.02 -6.12 -7.24
N VAL A 129 9.39 -7.27 -7.11
CA VAL A 129 10.15 -8.53 -7.11
C VAL A 129 10.47 -8.85 -8.56
N LYS A 130 11.77 -8.96 -8.87
CA LYS A 130 12.30 -8.94 -10.24
C LYS A 130 12.71 -10.32 -10.74
N GLU A 131 12.21 -11.41 -10.13
CA GLU A 131 12.79 -12.72 -10.43
C GLU A 131 12.37 -13.25 -11.79
N GLU A 132 11.09 -13.41 -12.16
CA GLU A 132 10.74 -13.90 -13.52
C GLU A 132 9.38 -13.42 -14.07
N GLY A 133 8.71 -12.48 -13.40
CA GLY A 133 7.43 -11.91 -13.84
C GLY A 133 7.61 -10.47 -14.32
N GLY A 134 7.00 -10.14 -15.47
CA GLY A 134 7.08 -8.82 -16.11
C GLY A 134 6.65 -7.62 -15.24
N PRO A 135 6.62 -6.41 -15.83
CA PRO A 135 6.31 -5.19 -15.09
C PRO A 135 4.93 -5.25 -14.41
N PHE A 136 4.76 -4.48 -13.33
CA PHE A 136 3.47 -4.27 -12.67
C PHE A 136 2.43 -3.78 -13.67
N SER A 137 1.55 -4.65 -14.11
CA SER A 137 0.64 -4.30 -15.20
C SER A 137 -0.61 -3.57 -14.74
N SER A 138 -0.94 -3.58 -13.44
CA SER A 138 -2.29 -3.18 -12.99
C SER A 138 -2.32 -1.98 -12.03
N LEU A 139 -1.20 -1.63 -11.38
CA LEU A 139 -1.21 -0.64 -10.30
C LEU A 139 -1.52 0.77 -10.83
N ASN A 140 -2.72 1.27 -10.50
CA ASN A 140 -3.22 2.55 -10.97
C ASN A 140 -3.07 3.67 -9.92
N LEU A 141 -3.19 3.31 -8.64
CA LEU A 141 -3.22 4.25 -7.53
C LEU A 141 -2.36 3.78 -6.36
N LEU A 142 -1.44 4.65 -5.95
CA LEU A 142 -0.60 4.45 -4.77
C LEU A 142 -0.66 5.65 -3.84
N ARG A 143 -1.02 5.38 -2.58
CA ARG A 143 -1.07 6.34 -1.48
C ARG A 143 -0.21 5.87 -0.33
N ILE A 144 0.70 6.73 0.13
CA ILE A 144 1.50 6.48 1.33
C ILE A 144 1.39 7.70 2.24
N TYR A 145 0.77 7.50 3.40
CA TYR A 145 0.41 8.56 4.33
C TYR A 145 1.01 8.28 5.70
N GLU A 146 1.62 9.30 6.31
CA GLU A 146 2.12 9.28 7.68
C GLU A 146 2.99 8.05 7.99
N CYS A 147 3.72 7.52 7.01
CA CYS A 147 4.70 6.45 7.19
C CYS A 147 6.06 7.10 7.51
N PRO A 148 6.44 7.24 8.79
CA PRO A 148 7.56 8.10 9.18
C PRO A 148 8.89 7.57 8.66
N ASN A 149 9.05 6.25 8.53
CA ASN A 149 10.28 5.60 8.09
C ASN A 149 10.36 5.36 6.59
N PHE A 150 9.35 5.75 5.81
CA PHE A 150 9.37 5.56 4.36
C PHE A 150 10.46 6.43 3.72
N VAL A 151 11.44 5.79 3.08
CA VAL A 151 12.65 6.44 2.54
C VAL A 151 12.54 6.68 1.04
N SER A 152 12.16 5.65 0.28
CA SER A 152 12.12 5.71 -1.19
C SER A 152 11.35 4.54 -1.80
N PHE A 153 11.10 4.62 -3.11
CA PHE A 153 10.49 3.54 -3.91
C PHE A 153 11.50 2.48 -4.38
N GLN A 154 12.74 2.53 -3.90
CA GLN A 154 13.80 1.65 -4.40
C GLN A 154 14.82 1.37 -3.30
N LYS A 155 14.98 0.10 -2.92
CA LYS A 155 16.24 -0.40 -2.35
C LYS A 155 17.20 -0.88 -3.46
N PHE A 156 16.65 -1.31 -4.60
CA PHE A 156 17.33 -1.79 -5.80
C PHE A 156 16.58 -1.30 -7.06
N ASP A 157 17.26 -1.17 -8.21
CA ASP A 157 16.66 -0.76 -9.48
C ASP A 157 15.45 -1.66 -9.85
N GLY A 158 14.22 -1.16 -9.80
CA GLY A 158 13.10 -2.04 -10.17
C GLY A 158 11.65 -1.62 -10.00
N PHE A 159 11.28 -0.58 -9.24
CA PHE A 159 9.85 -0.24 -9.10
C PHE A 159 9.30 0.48 -10.35
N CYS A 160 8.77 -0.30 -11.29
CA CYS A 160 8.17 0.15 -12.55
C CYS A 160 6.66 -0.09 -12.52
N ALA A 161 5.85 0.96 -12.52
CA ALA A 161 4.39 0.88 -12.52
C ALA A 161 3.83 1.66 -13.73
N PRO A 162 3.82 1.05 -14.93
CA PRO A 162 3.42 1.71 -16.18
C PRO A 162 2.01 2.28 -16.18
N GLU A 163 1.07 1.65 -15.48
CA GLU A 163 -0.34 2.08 -15.40
C GLU A 163 -0.65 3.03 -14.23
N LEU A 164 0.37 3.42 -13.45
CA LEU A 164 0.19 4.29 -12.29
C LEU A 164 -0.25 5.67 -12.76
N THR A 165 -1.47 6.08 -12.39
CA THR A 165 -2.02 7.40 -12.74
C THR A 165 -2.01 8.37 -11.56
N LEU A 166 -2.00 7.86 -10.33
CA LEU A 166 -2.00 8.67 -9.12
C LEU A 166 -0.95 8.18 -8.13
N LEU A 167 -0.07 9.11 -7.74
CA LEU A 167 0.88 8.95 -6.64
C LEU A 167 0.67 10.07 -5.62
N GLU A 168 0.32 9.70 -4.40
CA GLU A 168 0.10 10.64 -3.30
C GLU A 168 0.95 10.26 -2.08
N LEU A 169 1.73 11.22 -1.60
CA LEU A 169 2.62 11.11 -0.45
C LEU A 169 2.26 12.22 0.56
N LEU A 170 1.91 11.84 1.79
CA LEU A 170 1.55 12.80 2.84
C LEU A 170 2.30 12.45 4.11
N GLY A 171 3.04 13.37 4.70
CA GLY A 171 3.66 13.15 6.01
C GLY A 171 4.73 12.06 6.04
N CYS A 172 5.38 11.77 4.91
CA CYS A 172 6.52 10.84 4.86
C CYS A 172 7.80 11.60 5.26
N GLU A 173 8.13 11.59 6.55
CA GLU A 173 9.20 12.44 7.10
C GLU A 173 10.62 12.04 6.66
N ASN A 174 10.85 10.74 6.42
CA ASN A 174 12.14 10.23 5.96
C ASN A 174 12.27 10.09 4.44
N LEU A 175 11.24 10.47 3.67
CA LEU A 175 11.29 10.43 2.21
C LEU A 175 12.34 11.41 1.71
N ASN A 176 13.42 10.90 1.14
CA ASN A 176 14.56 11.71 0.71
C ASN A 176 14.66 11.89 -0.81
N SER A 177 14.04 11.00 -1.58
CA SER A 177 14.15 10.99 -3.04
C SER A 177 12.93 10.31 -3.71
N LEU A 178 12.61 10.79 -4.91
CA LEU A 178 11.81 10.05 -5.88
C LEU A 178 12.76 9.36 -6.88
N PRO A 179 12.29 8.35 -7.63
CA PRO A 179 13.10 7.72 -8.66
C PRO A 179 13.57 8.72 -9.73
N ASP A 180 14.85 8.67 -10.13
CA ASP A 180 15.41 9.60 -11.14
C ASP A 180 14.73 9.46 -12.51
N LYS A 181 14.32 8.24 -12.88
CA LYS A 181 13.73 7.89 -14.18
C LYS A 181 12.20 7.84 -14.15
N MET A 182 11.56 8.85 -13.55
CA MET A 182 10.09 8.81 -13.39
C MET A 182 9.33 8.62 -14.71
N HIS A 183 9.79 9.23 -15.80
CA HIS A 183 9.13 9.12 -17.10
C HIS A 183 9.11 7.67 -17.64
N SER A 184 10.12 6.85 -17.34
CA SER A 184 10.17 5.44 -17.76
C SER A 184 9.49 4.51 -16.77
N LEU A 185 9.51 4.85 -15.48
CA LEU A 185 8.94 4.02 -14.42
C LEU A 185 7.43 4.23 -14.26
N PHE A 186 6.95 5.45 -14.49
CA PHE A 186 5.54 5.86 -14.35
C PHE A 186 5.06 6.67 -15.58
N PRO A 187 5.17 6.11 -16.80
CA PRO A 187 4.80 6.81 -18.03
C PRO A 187 3.35 7.30 -18.07
N SER A 188 2.42 6.70 -17.31
CA SER A 188 0.99 7.10 -17.26
C SER A 188 0.62 8.02 -16.10
N LEU A 189 1.58 8.51 -15.31
CA LEU A 189 1.33 9.29 -14.10
C LEU A 189 0.67 10.63 -14.42
N LYS A 190 -0.58 10.80 -14.00
CA LYS A 190 -1.37 12.03 -14.22
C LYS A 190 -1.32 12.96 -13.01
N VAL A 191 -1.24 12.39 -11.81
CA VAL A 191 -1.33 13.12 -10.52
C VAL A 191 -0.15 12.73 -9.65
N LEU A 192 0.67 13.73 -9.29
CA LEU A 192 1.69 13.62 -8.27
C LEU A 192 1.40 14.65 -7.17
N ALA A 193 1.11 14.17 -5.97
CA ALA A 193 0.88 15.04 -4.83
C ALA A 193 1.79 14.67 -3.66
N MET A 194 2.52 15.66 -3.14
CA MET A 194 3.42 15.50 -2.01
C MET A 194 3.19 16.60 -0.98
N TYR A 195 2.90 16.22 0.25
CA TYR A 195 2.55 17.14 1.31
C TYR A 195 3.31 16.77 2.60
N LYS A 196 3.96 17.74 3.24
CA LYS A 196 4.71 17.52 4.50
C LYS A 196 5.78 16.41 4.37
N CYS A 197 6.58 16.41 3.30
CA CYS A 197 7.73 15.50 3.12
C CYS A 197 9.05 16.29 3.23
N PRO A 198 9.51 16.65 4.44
CA PRO A 198 10.54 17.67 4.63
C PRO A 198 11.92 17.29 4.09
N LYS A 199 12.33 16.02 4.13
CA LYS A 199 13.68 15.55 3.76
C LYS A 199 13.91 15.34 2.27
N ILE A 200 12.94 15.65 1.42
CA ILE A 200 13.12 15.47 -0.02
C ILE A 200 14.10 16.52 -0.55
N GLU A 201 15.32 16.11 -0.89
CA GLU A 201 16.42 17.04 -1.19
C GLU A 201 16.64 17.27 -2.69
N GLY A 202 16.04 16.44 -3.55
CA GLY A 202 16.25 16.45 -5.00
C GLY A 202 14.96 16.48 -5.83
N PHE A 203 15.11 16.96 -7.07
CA PHE A 203 14.16 16.77 -8.16
C PHE A 203 14.66 15.60 -9.04
N PRO A 204 13.79 14.73 -9.58
CA PRO A 204 14.21 13.63 -10.46
C PRO A 204 15.11 14.12 -11.59
N LYS A 205 16.30 13.53 -11.75
CA LYS A 205 17.30 14.02 -12.72
C LYS A 205 16.80 14.03 -14.16
N GLU A 206 15.99 13.04 -14.54
CA GLU A 206 15.44 12.91 -15.90
C GLU A 206 14.04 13.51 -16.01
N GLY A 207 13.65 14.36 -15.06
CA GLY A 207 12.39 15.08 -15.08
C GLY A 207 11.18 14.25 -14.65
N LEU A 208 10.01 14.90 -14.72
CA LEU A 208 8.71 14.29 -14.45
C LEU A 208 8.13 13.65 -15.73
N PRO A 209 7.22 12.68 -15.61
CA PRO A 209 6.52 12.11 -16.77
C PRO A 209 5.76 13.18 -17.56
N SER A 210 5.79 13.10 -18.89
CA SER A 210 5.06 14.03 -19.77
C SER A 210 3.53 13.90 -19.69
N SER A 211 3.04 12.79 -19.14
CA SER A 211 1.63 12.54 -18.86
C SER A 211 1.09 13.29 -17.63
N LEU A 212 1.98 13.92 -16.85
CA LEU A 212 1.63 14.58 -15.60
C LEU A 212 0.77 15.81 -15.86
N LYS A 213 -0.46 15.78 -15.32
CA LYS A 213 -1.45 16.87 -15.45
C LYS A 213 -1.56 17.71 -14.19
N TYR A 214 -1.29 17.12 -13.03
CA TYR A 214 -1.41 17.81 -11.76
C TYR A 214 -0.21 17.50 -10.87
N LEU A 215 0.50 18.55 -10.46
CA LEU A 215 1.56 18.52 -9.48
C LEU A 215 1.20 19.41 -8.30
N SER A 216 1.08 18.80 -7.11
CA SER A 216 0.88 19.57 -5.87
C SER A 216 1.95 19.23 -4.86
N ILE A 217 2.71 20.24 -4.47
CA ILE A 217 3.82 20.11 -3.53
C ILE A 217 3.69 21.18 -2.47
N LYS A 218 3.51 20.78 -1.21
CA LYS A 218 3.40 21.71 -0.09
C LYS A 218 4.23 21.27 1.11
N ARG A 219 4.80 22.25 1.80
CA ARG A 219 5.54 22.06 3.07
C ARG A 219 6.73 21.10 2.92
N LEU A 220 7.53 21.27 1.86
CA LEU A 220 8.86 20.65 1.77
C LEU A 220 9.88 21.55 2.48
N ILE A 221 10.84 20.94 3.19
CA ILE A 221 12.02 21.62 3.73
C ILE A 221 13.21 21.23 2.84
N ALA A 222 12.99 21.31 1.53
CA ALA A 222 13.99 20.97 0.53
C ALA A 222 15.03 22.10 0.39
N SER A 223 16.19 21.79 -0.19
CA SER A 223 17.18 22.80 -0.60
C SER A 223 16.55 23.89 -1.49
N ARG A 224 17.11 25.11 -1.51
CA ARG A 224 16.61 26.20 -2.37
C ARG A 224 16.51 25.78 -3.84
N THR A 225 17.49 25.02 -4.33
CA THR A 225 17.53 24.49 -5.70
C THR A 225 16.37 23.51 -5.96
N ALA A 226 16.13 22.56 -5.05
CA ALA A 226 15.02 21.63 -5.18
C ALA A 226 13.67 22.37 -5.14
N GLN A 227 13.51 23.36 -4.26
CA GLN A 227 12.29 24.17 -4.21
C GLN A 227 12.02 24.91 -5.54
N THR A 228 13.07 25.45 -6.18
CA THR A 228 12.92 26.13 -7.49
C THR A 228 12.51 25.15 -8.58
N ASN A 229 13.16 24.00 -8.68
CA ASN A 229 12.82 22.98 -9.69
C ASN A 229 11.38 22.49 -9.51
N TRP A 230 10.97 22.22 -8.28
CA TRP A 230 9.59 21.81 -7.96
C TRP A 230 8.56 22.90 -8.26
N LYS A 231 8.87 24.18 -8.00
CA LYS A 231 8.00 25.31 -8.34
C LYS A 231 7.85 25.48 -9.85
N ASN A 232 8.96 25.39 -10.60
CA ASN A 232 8.94 25.49 -12.06
C ASN A 232 8.09 24.35 -12.66
N ALA A 233 8.28 23.12 -12.18
CA ALA A 233 7.47 21.99 -12.61
C ALA A 233 5.98 22.18 -12.27
N ALA A 234 5.65 22.73 -11.09
CA ALA A 234 4.27 22.96 -10.68
C ALA A 234 3.60 24.03 -11.56
N GLN A 235 4.29 25.12 -11.89
CA GLN A 235 3.78 26.16 -12.78
C GLN A 235 3.45 25.62 -14.19
N LEU A 236 4.26 24.69 -14.70
CA LEU A 236 4.01 24.04 -16.00
C LEU A 236 2.80 23.09 -15.96
N SER A 237 2.45 22.57 -14.78
CA SER A 237 1.28 21.69 -14.59
C SER A 237 -0.03 22.44 -14.33
N TYR A 238 0.01 23.74 -13.98
CA TYR A 238 -1.18 24.60 -13.94
C TYR A 238 -1.50 25.14 -15.33
N ILE A 239 -1.84 24.24 -16.26
CA ILE A 239 -2.64 24.62 -17.44
C ILE A 239 -4.04 24.07 -17.14
N SER A 240 -4.91 24.99 -16.72
CA SER A 240 -6.35 24.79 -16.48
C SER A 240 -7.05 24.22 -17.69
#